data_AF-D6XRU8-F1
#
_entry.id   AF-D6XRU8-F1
#
_cell.length_a   1.000
_cell.length_b   1.000
_cell.length_c   1.000
_cell.angle_alpha   90.00
_cell.angle_beta   90.00
_cell.angle_gamma   90.00
#
_symmetry.space_group_name_H-M   'P 1'
#
loop_
_entity.id
_entity.type
_entity.pdbx_description
1 polymer ?
#
loop_
_entity_poly.entity_id
_entity_poly.type
_entity_poly.pdbx_seq_one_letter_code
_entity_poly.pdbx_strand_id
1 'polypeptide(L)'
;MSVKKAVFRVLYLGVLCLCGGLMAEQDSKELILLGITIYTDKNFTRAKKYFEKACELNDADGCIILREVYSKAITRENARESIEKALGHTATAKACKLNDAEKCKKLAEFYFKANDLKKTLEYYSKSCKLNDAKGCYALAALYNEGVAKDEKQMTENLKKACGLGLKEACGILKEQK
;
A
#
# COMPACT_ATOMS: atom_id res chain seq x y z
N MET A 1 21.42 -41.13 -28.76
CA MET A 1 22.14 -41.54 -27.53
C MET A 1 22.93 -40.34 -27.06
N SER A 2 22.39 -39.53 -26.14
CA SER A 2 22.52 -39.66 -24.68
C SER A 2 23.79 -38.98 -24.11
N VAL A 3 23.58 -37.76 -23.60
CA VAL A 3 24.01 -37.18 -22.30
C VAL A 3 25.48 -37.31 -21.85
N LYS A 4 26.13 -36.17 -21.55
CA LYS A 4 26.64 -35.83 -20.19
C LYS A 4 27.35 -34.45 -20.11
N LYS A 5 26.78 -33.59 -19.24
CA LYS A 5 27.38 -32.70 -18.22
C LYS A 5 28.39 -31.64 -18.69
N ALA A 6 28.02 -30.35 -18.68
CA ALA A 6 28.14 -29.41 -17.55
C ALA A 6 29.58 -29.17 -17.09
N VAL A 7 30.02 -27.90 -17.01
CA VAL A 7 30.73 -27.25 -15.89
C VAL A 7 31.33 -25.90 -16.33
N PHE A 8 30.80 -24.84 -15.73
CA PHE A 8 31.42 -23.59 -15.25
C PHE A 8 32.37 -22.72 -16.10
N ARG A 9 32.06 -21.42 -15.94
CA ARG A 9 32.94 -20.23 -15.84
C ARG A 9 33.39 -19.61 -17.16
N VAL A 10 32.80 -18.47 -17.49
CA VAL A 10 33.27 -17.12 -17.09
C VAL A 10 34.46 -16.73 -17.95
N LEU A 11 34.22 -15.85 -18.92
CA LEU A 11 34.85 -14.53 -19.02
C LEU A 11 34.36 -13.85 -20.30
N TYR A 12 33.74 -12.68 -20.11
CA TYR A 12 33.98 -11.48 -20.91
C TYR A 12 34.33 -11.69 -22.39
N LEU A 13 33.33 -11.71 -23.26
CA LEU A 13 33.48 -11.15 -24.60
C LEU A 13 32.20 -10.39 -24.93
N GLY A 14 32.37 -9.08 -25.08
CA GLY A 14 31.30 -8.20 -25.53
C GLY A 14 30.76 -8.65 -26.87
N VAL A 15 29.44 -8.66 -26.97
CA VAL A 15 28.75 -8.44 -28.22
C VAL A 15 27.59 -7.52 -27.90
N LEU A 16 27.65 -6.33 -28.50
CA LEU A 16 26.54 -5.42 -28.65
C LEU A 16 25.27 -6.19 -29.04
N CYS A 17 24.28 -6.19 -28.16
CA CYS A 17 22.89 -6.33 -28.56
C CYS A 17 22.19 -5.01 -28.26
N LEU A 18 22.37 -4.09 -29.20
CA LEU A 18 21.49 -2.95 -29.44
C LEU A 18 20.11 -3.50 -29.81
N CYS A 19 19.23 -3.70 -28.83
CA CYS A 19 17.78 -3.78 -29.00
C CYS A 19 17.10 -3.74 -27.62
N GLY A 20 16.66 -2.55 -27.20
CA GLY A 20 15.39 -2.36 -26.48
C GLY A 20 15.07 -3.22 -25.26
N GLY A 21 16.06 -3.64 -24.46
CA GLY A 21 15.79 -4.20 -23.14
C GLY A 21 15.51 -3.06 -22.17
N LEU A 22 14.23 -2.84 -21.83
CA LEU A 22 13.87 -2.21 -20.56
C LEU A 22 14.66 -2.98 -19.49
N MET A 23 15.75 -2.40 -18.98
CA MET A 23 16.26 -2.85 -17.68
C MET A 23 15.10 -2.55 -16.75
N ALA A 24 14.38 -3.60 -16.33
CA ALA A 24 13.26 -3.46 -15.42
C ALA A 24 13.78 -2.73 -14.19
N GLU A 25 13.46 -1.44 -14.10
CA GLU A 25 13.69 -0.63 -12.93
C GLU A 25 13.00 -1.39 -11.80
N GLN A 26 13.79 -1.85 -10.84
CA GLN A 26 13.27 -2.74 -9.81
C GLN A 26 12.31 -1.93 -8.96
N ASP A 27 11.00 -2.15 -9.12
CA ASP A 27 9.95 -1.41 -8.42
C ASP A 27 10.20 -1.54 -6.91
N SER A 28 10.29 -0.42 -6.20
CA SER A 28 10.48 -0.38 -4.75
C SER A 28 9.45 -1.23 -4.00
N LYS A 29 8.25 -1.36 -4.56
CA LYS A 29 7.17 -2.20 -4.00
C LYS A 29 7.45 -3.69 -4.19
N GLU A 30 8.07 -4.09 -5.30
CA GLU A 30 8.49 -5.47 -5.54
C GLU A 30 9.63 -5.86 -4.58
N LEU A 31 10.56 -4.93 -4.33
CA LEU A 31 11.61 -5.10 -3.33
C LEU A 31 11.02 -5.32 -1.93
N ILE A 32 10.04 -4.50 -1.52
CA ILE A 32 9.35 -4.66 -0.24
C ILE A 32 8.66 -6.03 -0.14
N LEU A 33 7.94 -6.46 -1.19
CA LEU A 33 7.26 -7.75 -1.22
C LEU A 33 8.23 -8.93 -1.10
N LEU A 34 9.36 -8.87 -1.80
CA LEU A 34 10.39 -9.89 -1.76
C LEU A 34 11.07 -9.94 -0.38
N GLY A 35 11.37 -8.78 0.20
CA GLY A 35 11.88 -8.66 1.56
C GLY A 35 10.94 -9.30 2.58
N ILE A 36 9.63 -9.05 2.46
CA ILE A 36 8.59 -9.62 3.31
C ILE A 36 8.51 -11.16 3.21
N THR A 37 8.57 -11.70 1.99
CA THR A 37 8.52 -13.16 1.75
C THR A 37 9.67 -13.84 2.47
N ILE A 38 10.88 -13.31 2.25
CA ILE A 38 12.12 -13.82 2.84
C ILE A 38 12.14 -13.64 4.36
N TYR A 39 11.51 -12.57 4.88
CA TYR A 39 11.35 -12.36 6.31
C TYR A 39 10.47 -13.44 6.95
N THR A 40 9.38 -13.82 6.26
CA THR A 40 8.44 -14.87 6.71
C THR A 40 9.12 -16.24 6.74
N ASP A 41 10.04 -16.48 5.81
CA ASP A 41 10.93 -17.65 5.80
C ASP A 41 12.04 -17.59 6.87
N LYS A 42 11.96 -16.61 7.79
CA LYS A 42 12.90 -16.35 8.88
C LYS A 42 14.32 -16.04 8.43
N ASN A 43 14.50 -15.62 7.18
CA ASN A 43 15.80 -15.22 6.64
C ASN A 43 15.99 -13.70 6.73
N PHE A 44 16.11 -13.21 7.95
CA PHE A 44 16.12 -11.78 8.28
C PHE A 44 17.27 -11.01 7.62
N THR A 45 18.47 -11.59 7.58
CA THR A 45 19.63 -10.96 6.94
C THR A 45 19.41 -10.70 5.46
N ARG A 46 18.74 -11.63 4.77
CA ARG A 46 18.42 -11.48 3.36
C ARG A 46 17.25 -10.53 3.15
N ALA A 47 16.22 -10.58 4.01
CA ALA A 47 15.09 -9.67 3.96
C ALA A 47 15.51 -8.20 4.12
N LYS A 48 16.40 -7.91 5.07
CA LYS A 48 16.95 -6.57 5.31
C LYS A 48 17.48 -5.92 4.04
N LYS A 49 18.22 -6.67 3.21
CA LYS A 49 18.80 -6.17 1.96
C LYS A 49 17.77 -5.65 0.97
N TYR A 50 16.56 -6.24 0.96
CA TYR A 50 15.50 -5.78 0.07
C TYR A 50 14.80 -4.54 0.60
N PHE A 51 14.62 -4.42 1.92
CA PHE A 51 14.11 -3.20 2.54
C PHE A 51 15.11 -2.03 2.45
N GLU A 52 16.43 -2.30 2.57
CA GLU A 52 17.50 -1.34 2.30
C GLU A 52 17.40 -0.80 0.88
N LYS A 53 17.31 -1.68 -0.12
CA LYS A 53 17.14 -1.26 -1.52
C LYS A 53 15.87 -0.45 -1.75
N ALA A 54 14.74 -0.86 -1.17
CA ALA A 54 13.50 -0.08 -1.29
C ALA A 54 13.65 1.32 -0.66
N CYS A 55 14.33 1.41 0.48
CA CYS A 55 14.62 2.69 1.12
C CYS A 55 15.60 3.56 0.32
N GLU A 56 16.64 2.97 -0.28
CA GLU A 56 17.58 3.66 -1.18
C GLU A 56 16.88 4.25 -2.41
N LEU A 57 15.76 3.65 -2.84
CA LEU A 57 14.88 4.19 -3.88
C LEU A 57 13.92 5.28 -3.37
N ASN A 58 14.15 5.81 -2.16
CA ASN A 58 13.30 6.79 -1.47
C ASN A 58 11.85 6.31 -1.23
N ASP A 59 11.61 5.00 -1.20
CA ASP A 59 10.31 4.47 -0.85
C ASP A 59 10.09 4.54 0.66
N ALA A 60 9.12 5.35 1.06
CA ALA A 60 8.80 5.59 2.45
C ALA A 60 8.44 4.30 3.20
N ASP A 61 7.74 3.36 2.57
CA ASP A 61 7.37 2.09 3.20
C ASP A 61 8.61 1.22 3.42
N GLY A 62 9.52 1.18 2.43
CA GLY A 62 10.81 0.48 2.53
C GLY A 62 11.67 0.99 3.68
N CYS A 63 11.79 2.32 3.81
CA CYS A 63 12.53 2.96 4.90
C CYS A 63 11.88 2.73 6.28
N ILE A 64 10.55 2.81 6.36
CA ILE A 64 9.81 2.57 7.61
C ILE A 64 10.01 1.12 8.06
N ILE A 65 9.85 0.15 7.16
CA ILE A 65 10.03 -1.27 7.47
C ILE A 65 11.49 -1.52 7.90
N LEU A 66 12.47 -0.99 7.18
CA LEU A 66 13.87 -1.14 7.55
C LEU A 66 14.15 -0.60 8.96
N ARG A 67 13.64 0.60 9.28
CA ARG A 67 13.80 1.24 10.58
C ARG A 67 13.10 0.46 11.68
N GLU A 68 11.84 0.09 11.50
CA GLU A 68 11.04 -0.57 12.54
C GLU A 68 11.50 -1.99 12.82
N VAL A 69 11.93 -2.71 11.80
CA VAL A 69 12.35 -4.11 11.92
C VAL A 69 13.80 -4.24 12.38
N TYR A 70 14.67 -3.31 12.00
CA TYR A 70 16.12 -3.44 12.19
C TYR A 70 16.78 -2.30 13.00
N SER A 71 16.06 -1.27 13.45
CA SER A 71 16.60 -0.36 14.47
C SER A 71 16.57 -1.07 15.83
N LYS A 72 17.77 -1.31 16.37
CA LYS A 72 17.98 -1.91 17.68
C LYS A 72 17.41 -0.99 18.78
N ALA A 73 16.12 -1.11 19.10
CA ALA A 73 15.55 -0.54 20.33
C ALA A 73 14.22 -1.15 20.80
N ILE A 74 13.59 -2.08 20.07
CA ILE A 74 12.30 -2.64 20.50
C ILE A 74 12.36 -4.16 20.55
N THR A 75 11.83 -4.73 21.63
CA THR A 75 11.66 -6.17 21.83
C THR A 75 11.06 -6.81 20.57
N ARG A 76 11.54 -8.02 20.24
CA ARG A 76 11.18 -8.77 19.01
C ARG A 76 9.67 -8.93 18.78
N GLU A 77 8.89 -8.72 19.82
CA GLU A 77 7.42 -8.71 19.85
C GLU A 77 6.83 -7.63 18.92
N ASN A 78 7.41 -6.43 18.87
CA ASN A 78 6.88 -5.33 18.05
C ASN A 78 7.39 -5.35 16.61
N ALA A 79 8.55 -5.97 16.34
CA ALA A 79 9.04 -6.15 14.97
C ALA A 79 8.11 -7.05 14.16
N ARG A 80 7.53 -8.08 14.81
CA ARG A 80 6.51 -8.93 14.21
C ARG A 80 5.23 -8.16 13.91
N GLU A 81 4.75 -7.33 14.84
CA GLU A 81 3.58 -6.47 14.64
C GLU A 81 3.79 -5.45 13.51
N SER A 82 4.93 -4.77 13.44
CA SER A 82 5.27 -3.84 12.36
C SER A 82 5.32 -4.53 11.00
N ILE A 83 5.78 -5.79 10.96
CA ILE A 83 5.82 -6.58 9.72
C ILE A 83 4.47 -7.14 9.37
N GLU A 84 3.65 -7.55 10.35
CA GLU A 84 2.26 -7.94 10.16
C GLU A 84 1.42 -6.74 9.69
N LYS A 85 1.71 -5.52 10.16
CA LYS A 85 1.16 -4.27 9.62
C LYS A 85 1.62 -4.04 8.17
N ALA A 86 2.91 -4.13 7.88
CA ALA A 86 3.44 -3.97 6.50
C ALA A 86 2.94 -5.07 5.52
N LEU A 87 2.83 -6.31 5.98
CA LEU A 87 2.25 -7.47 5.27
C LEU A 87 0.75 -7.26 5.04
N GLY A 88 0.04 -6.88 6.11
CA GLY A 88 -1.36 -6.53 6.08
C GLY A 88 -1.62 -5.40 5.09
N HIS A 89 -0.73 -4.41 5.00
CA HIS A 89 -0.81 -3.32 4.02
C HIS A 89 -0.56 -3.81 2.61
N THR A 90 0.38 -4.74 2.39
CA THR A 90 0.67 -5.25 1.03
C THR A 90 -0.49 -6.07 0.49
N ALA A 91 -1.06 -6.96 1.31
CA ALA A 91 -2.26 -7.72 0.95
C ALA A 91 -3.50 -6.82 0.80
N THR A 92 -3.68 -5.84 1.70
CA THR A 92 -4.79 -4.87 1.64
C THR A 92 -4.66 -3.94 0.44
N ALA A 93 -3.46 -3.46 0.12
CA ALA A 93 -3.18 -2.63 -1.05
C ALA A 93 -3.34 -3.43 -2.34
N LYS A 94 -2.91 -4.70 -2.38
CA LYS A 94 -3.16 -5.59 -3.53
C LYS A 94 -4.65 -5.83 -3.72
N ALA A 95 -5.40 -6.16 -2.66
CA ALA A 95 -6.84 -6.36 -2.74
C ALA A 95 -7.57 -5.07 -3.14
N CYS A 96 -7.16 -3.91 -2.62
CA CYS A 96 -7.69 -2.62 -3.05
C CYS A 96 -7.37 -2.34 -4.53
N LYS A 97 -6.16 -2.67 -5.02
CA LYS A 97 -5.85 -2.60 -6.46
C LYS A 97 -6.78 -3.49 -7.29
N LEU A 98 -7.15 -4.66 -6.76
CA LEU A 98 -8.13 -5.59 -7.32
C LEU A 98 -9.59 -5.20 -7.04
N ASN A 99 -9.86 -3.94 -6.70
CA ASN A 99 -11.20 -3.37 -6.51
C ASN A 99 -12.01 -3.96 -5.34
N ASP A 100 -11.34 -4.47 -4.31
CA ASP A 100 -11.98 -4.75 -3.03
C ASP A 100 -12.24 -3.43 -2.28
N ALA A 101 -13.53 -3.07 -2.18
CA ALA A 101 -13.97 -1.79 -1.61
C ALA A 101 -13.62 -1.65 -0.11
N GLU A 102 -13.76 -2.75 0.65
CA GLU A 102 -13.48 -2.76 2.09
C GLU A 102 -11.98 -2.61 2.35
N LYS A 103 -11.15 -3.26 1.53
CA LYS A 103 -9.69 -3.15 1.65
C LYS A 103 -9.21 -1.76 1.26
N CYS A 104 -9.81 -1.12 0.26
CA CYS A 104 -9.52 0.28 -0.04
C CYS A 104 -9.85 1.21 1.14
N LYS A 105 -10.99 0.99 1.81
CA LYS A 105 -11.35 1.74 3.01
C LYS A 105 -10.31 1.55 4.13
N LYS A 106 -9.92 0.31 4.42
CA LYS A 106 -8.91 0.01 5.45
C LYS A 106 -7.55 0.65 5.14
N LEU A 107 -7.18 0.70 3.85
CA LEU A 107 -5.96 1.39 3.43
C LEU A 107 -6.06 2.91 3.64
N ALA A 108 -7.23 3.50 3.39
CA ALA A 108 -7.47 4.91 3.68
C ALA A 108 -7.41 5.22 5.19
N GLU A 109 -8.02 4.39 6.03
CA GLU A 109 -7.95 4.49 7.50
C GLU A 109 -6.50 4.44 8.01
N PHE A 110 -5.66 3.61 7.39
CA PHE A 110 -4.23 3.56 7.69
C PHE A 110 -3.55 4.90 7.38
N TYR A 111 -3.71 5.42 6.16
CA TYR A 111 -3.10 6.69 5.77
C TYR A 111 -3.64 7.88 6.56
N PHE A 112 -4.90 7.81 6.99
CA PHE A 112 -5.50 8.82 7.87
C PHE A 112 -4.76 8.88 9.21
N LYS A 113 -4.49 7.71 9.83
CA LYS A 113 -3.69 7.63 11.07
C LYS A 113 -2.24 8.08 10.88
N ALA A 114 -1.69 7.92 9.69
CA ALA A 114 -0.36 8.41 9.32
C ALA A 114 -0.33 9.91 8.96
N ASN A 115 -1.47 10.61 9.04
CA ASN A 115 -1.63 12.00 8.61
C ASN A 115 -1.28 12.26 7.13
N ASP A 116 -1.31 11.24 6.27
CA ASP A 116 -1.16 11.39 4.82
C ASP A 116 -2.55 11.63 4.20
N LEU A 117 -3.01 12.88 4.25
CA LEU A 117 -4.34 13.27 3.77
C LEU A 117 -4.52 13.02 2.27
N LYS A 118 -3.45 13.14 1.47
CA LYS A 118 -3.51 12.92 0.02
C LYS A 118 -3.88 11.47 -0.30
N LYS A 119 -3.16 10.52 0.28
CA LYS A 119 -3.47 9.09 0.10
C LYS A 119 -4.78 8.70 0.78
N THR A 120 -5.10 9.31 1.92
CA THR A 120 -6.39 9.11 2.59
C THR A 120 -7.56 9.42 1.65
N LEU A 121 -7.56 10.60 1.02
CA LEU A 121 -8.59 11.01 0.06
C LEU A 121 -8.63 10.07 -1.15
N GLU A 122 -7.47 9.69 -1.68
CA GLU A 122 -7.36 8.75 -2.82
C GLU A 122 -8.07 7.43 -2.53
N TYR A 123 -7.76 6.79 -1.40
CA TYR A 123 -8.27 5.44 -1.11
C TYR A 123 -9.72 5.45 -0.62
N TYR A 124 -10.16 6.46 0.13
CA TYR A 124 -11.59 6.61 0.44
C TYR A 124 -12.41 6.92 -0.82
N SER A 125 -11.90 7.75 -1.74
CA SER A 125 -12.52 7.97 -3.05
C SER A 125 -12.66 6.68 -3.84
N LYS A 126 -11.61 5.85 -3.89
CA LYS A 126 -11.68 4.55 -4.56
C LYS A 126 -12.70 3.62 -3.88
N SER A 127 -12.67 3.51 -2.55
CA SER A 127 -13.64 2.71 -1.80
C SER A 127 -15.09 3.16 -2.06
N CYS A 128 -15.34 4.46 -2.06
CA CYS A 128 -16.65 5.02 -2.38
C CYS A 128 -17.07 4.76 -3.83
N LYS A 129 -16.16 4.88 -4.81
CA LYS A 129 -16.43 4.51 -6.22
C LYS A 129 -16.83 3.05 -6.37
N LEU A 130 -16.29 2.18 -5.53
CA LEU A 130 -16.60 0.76 -5.43
C LEU A 130 -17.85 0.46 -4.56
N ASN A 131 -18.65 1.49 -4.26
CA ASN A 131 -19.93 1.39 -3.55
C ASN A 131 -19.83 0.92 -2.09
N ASP A 132 -18.69 1.16 -1.42
CA ASP A 132 -18.64 1.06 0.05
C ASP A 132 -19.28 2.30 0.68
N ALA A 133 -20.45 2.11 1.31
CA ALA A 133 -21.21 3.20 1.91
C ALA A 133 -20.43 3.94 3.02
N LYS A 134 -19.62 3.21 3.81
CA LYS A 134 -18.80 3.78 4.88
C LYS A 134 -17.61 4.55 4.32
N GLY A 135 -17.03 4.10 3.21
CA GLY A 135 -15.99 4.81 2.46
C GLY A 135 -16.49 6.14 1.91
N CYS A 136 -17.71 6.17 1.35
CA CYS A 136 -18.35 7.42 0.93
C CYS A 136 -18.62 8.37 2.12
N TYR A 137 -19.11 7.84 3.24
CA TYR A 137 -19.36 8.64 4.43
C TYR A 137 -18.08 9.24 5.03
N ALA A 138 -17.01 8.44 5.15
CA ALA A 138 -15.72 8.92 5.62
C ALA A 138 -15.13 9.99 4.69
N LEU A 139 -15.29 9.83 3.38
CA LEU A 139 -14.89 10.86 2.42
C LEU A 139 -15.68 12.16 2.60
N ALA A 140 -16.99 12.08 2.83
CA ALA A 140 -17.80 13.25 3.13
C ALA A 140 -17.36 13.95 4.43
N ALA A 141 -17.01 13.19 5.48
CA ALA A 141 -16.50 13.74 6.73
C ALA A 141 -15.19 14.52 6.53
N LEU A 142 -14.28 14.02 5.68
CA LEU A 142 -13.04 14.72 5.31
C LEU A 142 -13.28 16.02 4.54
N TYR A 143 -14.37 16.07 3.76
CA TYR A 143 -14.81 17.27 3.05
C TYR A 143 -15.61 18.25 3.95
N ASN A 144 -16.11 17.78 5.09
CA ASN A 144 -16.79 18.60 6.10
C ASN A 144 -15.79 19.26 7.07
N GLU A 145 -14.81 18.49 7.53
CA GLU A 145 -13.82 18.91 8.52
C GLU A 145 -12.41 18.95 7.91
N GLY A 146 -11.81 20.15 7.83
CA GLY A 146 -10.37 20.32 7.59
C GLY A 146 -9.96 20.89 6.23
N VAL A 147 -8.71 20.63 5.85
CA VAL A 147 -7.95 21.28 4.75
C VAL A 147 -8.52 21.04 3.35
N ALA A 148 -9.42 20.06 3.21
CA ALA A 148 -10.08 19.71 1.96
C ALA A 148 -11.52 20.23 1.87
N LYS A 149 -11.94 21.14 2.78
CA LYS A 149 -13.33 21.62 2.88
C LYS A 149 -13.96 21.91 1.50
N ASP A 150 -14.96 21.12 1.15
CA ASP A 150 -15.72 21.25 -0.11
C ASP A 150 -17.14 20.75 0.14
N GLU A 151 -18.07 21.69 0.31
CA GLU A 151 -19.46 21.41 0.65
C GLU A 151 -20.19 20.62 -0.45
N LYS A 152 -19.82 20.84 -1.71
CA LYS A 152 -20.39 20.11 -2.84
C LYS A 152 -19.96 18.65 -2.78
N GLN A 153 -18.65 18.40 -2.62
CA GLN A 153 -18.13 17.04 -2.48
C GLN A 153 -18.67 16.34 -1.25
N MET A 154 -18.75 17.02 -0.11
CA MET A 154 -19.37 16.47 1.09
C MET A 154 -20.82 16.01 0.80
N THR A 155 -21.64 16.88 0.22
CA THR A 155 -23.05 16.59 -0.07
C THR A 155 -23.22 15.45 -1.07
N GLU A 156 -22.40 15.42 -2.14
CA GLU A 156 -22.42 14.36 -3.15
C GLU A 156 -22.07 13.00 -2.54
N ASN A 157 -21.05 12.95 -1.68
CA ASN A 157 -20.63 11.72 -1.02
C ASN A 157 -21.63 11.25 0.05
N LEU A 158 -22.27 12.17 0.79
CA LEU A 158 -23.39 11.84 1.69
C LEU A 158 -24.58 11.27 0.92
N LYS A 159 -24.97 11.88 -0.22
CA LYS A 159 -26.07 11.37 -1.07
C LYS A 159 -25.79 9.96 -1.53
N LYS A 160 -24.56 9.68 -1.95
CA LYS A 160 -24.16 8.33 -2.36
C LYS A 160 -24.18 7.35 -1.19
N ALA A 161 -23.60 7.70 -0.04
CA ALA A 161 -23.63 6.85 1.16
C ALA A 161 -25.06 6.52 1.60
N CYS A 162 -25.96 7.51 1.59
CA CYS A 162 -27.38 7.34 1.87
C CYS A 162 -28.06 6.41 0.85
N GLY A 163 -27.81 6.61 -0.45
CA GLY A 163 -28.33 5.75 -1.52
C GLY A 163 -27.83 4.30 -1.44
N LEU A 164 -26.69 4.07 -0.80
CA LEU A 164 -26.14 2.74 -0.48
C LEU A 164 -26.66 2.17 0.85
N GLY A 165 -27.60 2.85 1.51
CA GLY A 165 -28.30 2.36 2.70
C GLY A 165 -27.72 2.80 4.05
N LEU A 166 -26.72 3.69 4.08
CA LEU A 166 -26.18 4.23 5.33
C LEU A 166 -27.12 5.30 5.90
N LYS A 167 -27.90 4.94 6.92
CA LYS A 167 -28.95 5.79 7.50
C LYS A 167 -28.41 7.07 8.10
N GLU A 168 -27.22 7.01 8.69
CA GLU A 168 -26.52 8.14 9.29
C GLU A 168 -26.28 9.24 8.25
N ALA A 169 -25.83 8.86 7.04
CA ALA A 169 -25.65 9.82 5.94
C ALA A 169 -26.98 10.45 5.50
N CYS A 170 -28.07 9.67 5.48
CA CYS A 170 -29.40 10.20 5.19
C CYS A 170 -29.90 11.18 6.25
N GLY A 171 -29.54 10.98 7.52
CA GLY A 171 -29.88 11.89 8.62
C GLY A 171 -29.27 13.27 8.41
N ILE A 172 -27.96 13.32 8.17
CA ILE A 172 -27.23 14.58 7.96
C ILE A 172 -27.78 15.35 6.75
N LEU A 173 -28.12 14.67 5.65
CA LEU A 173 -28.71 15.33 4.46
C LEU A 173 -30.08 15.98 4.74
N LYS A 174 -30.83 15.48 5.73
CA LYS A 174 -32.12 16.08 6.11
C LYS A 174 -31.92 17.35 6.93
N GLU A 175 -30.84 17.43 7.70
CA GLU A 175 -30.47 18.59 8.53
C GLU A 175 -29.83 19.72 7.71
N GLN A 176 -29.36 19.44 6.49
CA GLN A 176 -28.85 20.46 5.55
C GLN A 176 -29.94 21.28 4.83
N LYS A 177 -31.23 20.98 5.07
CA LYS A 177 -32.38 21.68 4.47
C LYS A 177 -32.95 22.69 5.45
#